data_AF-A0A7W3ZYN7-F1
#
_entry.id   AF-A0A7W3ZYN7-F1
#
_cell.length_a   1.000
_cell.length_b   1.000
_cell.length_c   1.000
_cell.angle_alpha   90.00
_cell.angle_beta   90.00
_cell.angle_gamma   90.00
#
_symmetry.space_group_name_H-M   'P 1'
#
loop_
_entity.id
_entity.type
_entity.pdbx_description
1 polymer ?
#
loop_
_entity_poly.entity_id
_entity_poly.type
_entity_poly.pdbx_seq_one_letter_code
_entity_poly.pdbx_strand_id
1 'polypeptide(L)' 'MPASPFLASVRTELRTRRYSIKTEKVYLYWIKHFILFNDKKTP' A
#
# COMPACT_ATOMS: atom_id res chain seq x y z
N MET A 1 5.96 9.06 10.47
CA MET A 1 5.76 7.59 10.54
C MET A 1 6.60 6.98 9.44
N PRO A 2 7.62 6.16 9.73
CA PRO A 2 8.35 5.45 8.68
C PRO A 2 7.34 4.61 7.89
N ALA A 3 7.33 4.78 6.57
CA ALA A 3 6.48 3.96 5.71
C ALA A 3 6.99 2.53 5.78
N SER A 4 6.09 1.56 6.01
CA SER A 4 6.44 0.13 5.91
C SER A 4 7.18 -0.13 4.60
N PRO A 5 8.32 -0.85 4.59
CA PRO A 5 9.07 -1.16 3.38
C PRO A 5 8.18 -1.79 2.28
N PHE A 6 7.19 -2.60 2.67
CA PHE A 6 6.20 -3.18 1.76
C PHE A 6 5.29 -2.12 1.13
N LEU A 7 4.77 -1.17 1.92
CA LEU A 7 3.92 -0.10 1.36
C LEU A 7 4.72 0.84 0.44
N ALA A 8 6.02 0.97 0.68
CA ALA A 8 6.92 1.71 -0.19
C ALA A 8 7.12 1.00 -1.54
N SER A 9 7.32 -0.32 -1.56
CA SER A 9 7.45 -1.08 -2.81
C SER A 9 6.16 -1.07 -3.62
N VAL A 10 5.00 -1.24 -2.99
CA VAL A 10 3.69 -1.11 -3.63
C VAL A 10 3.51 0.28 -4.25
N ARG A 11 3.89 1.34 -3.52
CA ARG A 11 3.83 2.71 -4.05
C ARG A 11 4.68 2.87 -5.32
N THR A 12 5.91 2.36 -5.30
CA THR A 12 6.80 2.41 -6.48
C THR A 12 6.15 1.70 -7.66
N GLU A 13 5.59 0.51 -7.45
CA GLU A 13 4.92 -0.25 -8.50
C GLU A 13 3.70 0.50 -9.09
N LEU A 14 2.87 1.10 -8.24
CA LEU A 14 1.71 1.88 -8.69
C LEU A 14 2.13 3.10 -9.53
N ARG A 15 3.25 3.74 -9.18
CA ARG A 15 3.81 4.87 -9.93
C ARG A 15 4.44 4.43 -11.25
N THR A 16 5.14 3.29 -11.27
CA THR A 16 5.68 2.68 -12.49
C THR A 16 4.56 2.41 -13.50
N ARG A 17 3.39 1.97 -13.03
CA ARG A 17 2.18 1.74 -13.84
C ARG A 17 1.40 3.01 -14.18
N ARG A 18 1.88 4.19 -13.77
CA ARG A 18 1.26 5.50 -14.01
C ARG A 18 -0.19 5.59 -13.50
N TYR A 19 -0.49 4.91 -12.40
CA TYR A 19 -1.78 5.13 -11.74
C TYR A 19 -1.88 6.56 -11.22
N SER A 20 -3.09 7.09 -11.17
CA SER A 20 -3.33 8.42 -10.60
C SER A 20 -2.95 8.45 -9.12
N ILE A 21 -2.56 9.63 -8.62
CA ILE A 21 -2.29 9.84 -7.19
C ILE A 21 -3.52 9.52 -6.33
N LYS A 22 -4.74 9.72 -6.87
CA LYS A 22 -5.99 9.33 -6.18
C LYS A 22 -6.06 7.82 -6.00
N THR A 23 -5.75 7.05 -7.05
CA THR A 23 -5.70 5.59 -7.02
C THR A 23 -4.62 5.09 -6.06
N GLU A 24 -3.41 5.67 -6.10
CA GLU A 24 -2.31 5.35 -5.18
C GLU A 24 -2.76 5.45 -3.71
N LYS A 25 -3.43 6.55 -3.35
CA LYS A 25 -3.92 6.78 -1.98
C LYS A 25 -4.98 5.75 -1.55
N VAL A 26 -5.96 5.47 -2.41
CA VAL A 26 -7.04 4.51 -2.12
C VAL A 26 -6.48 3.11 -1.94
N TYR A 27 -5.55 2.69 -2.81
CA TYR A 27 -4.98 1.35 -2.77
C TYR A 27 -4.12 1.17 -1.52
N LEU A 28 -3.22 2.11 -1.23
CA LEU A 28 -2.40 2.05 -0.02
C LEU A 28 -3.24 2.07 1.27
N TYR A 29 -4.36 2.80 1.27
CA TYR A 29 -5.30 2.79 2.38
C TYR A 29 -5.91 1.41 2.62
N TRP A 30 -6.47 0.78 1.59
CA TRP A 30 -7.10 -0.54 1.71
C TRP A 30 -6.11 -1.66 2.00
N ILE A 31 -4.92 -1.63 1.38
CA ILE A 31 -3.85 -2.60 1.66
C ILE A 31 -3.44 -2.54 3.13
N LYS A 32 -3.25 -1.32 3.68
CA LYS A 32 -2.93 -1.15 5.10
C LYS A 32 -4.05 -1.72 6.00
N HIS A 33 -5.30 -1.43 5.69
CA HIS A 33 -6.44 -1.94 6.48
C HIS A 33 -6.57 -3.45 6.38
N PHE A 34 -6.32 -4.03 5.21
CA PHE A 34 -6.30 -5.48 5.02
C PHE A 34 -5.23 -6.15 5.88
N ILE A 35 -4.00 -5.63 5.91
CA ILE A 35 -2.93 -6.16 6.77
C ILE A 35 -3.31 -6.06 8.25
N LEU A 36 -3.89 -4.93 8.67
CA LEU A 36 -4.33 -4.72 10.06
C LEU A 36 -5.48 -5.66 10.44
N PHE A 37 -6.41 -5.89 9.51
CA PHE A 37 -7.54 -6.80 9.70
C PHE A 37 -7.11 -8.26 9.86
N ASN A 38 -6.00 -8.66 9.22
CA ASN A 38 -5.43 -10.00 9.35
C ASN A 38 -4.44 -10.12 10.53
N ASP A 39 -4.59 -9.36 11.62
CA ASP A 39 -3.69 -9.36 12.79
C ASP A 39 -2.20 -9.12 12.46
N LYS A 40 -1.91 -8.40 11.37
CA LYS A 40 -0.56 -8.25 10.80
C LYS A 40 0.09 -9.59 10.38
N LYS A 41 -0.65 -10.71 10.35
CA LYS A 41 -0.24 -11.90 9.61
C LYS A 41 -0.28 -11.55 8.13
N THR A 42 0.91 -11.26 7.63
CA THR A 42 1.15 -11.29 6.20
C THR A 42 1.32 -12.77 5.85
N PRO A 43 0.53 -13.35 4.92
CA PRO A 43 0.78 -14.71 4.45
C PRO A 43 2.18 -14.84 3.84
#